data_AF-K1UHH2-F1
#
_entry.id   AF-K1UHH2-F1
#
_cell.length_a   1.000
_cell.length_b   1.000
_cell.length_c   1.000
_cell.angle_alpha   90.00
_cell.angle_beta   90.00
_cell.angle_gamma   90.00
#
_symmetry.space_group_name_H-M   'P 1'
#
loop_
_entity.id
_entity.type
_entity.pdbx_description
1 polymer ?
#
loop_
_entity_poly.entity_id
_entity_poly.type
_entity_poly.pdbx_seq_one_letter_code
_entity_poly.pdbx_strand_id
1 'polypeptide(L)'
;MGAKYLPLYALSLDLRHFALIFCFADSSDTDDYVESLTDILQSISGTLQNYYNVTLRCGIGIPVQTPATICDSYQYARQIFRNTESKDAIIAFDTDHSQENDQEFF
;
A
#
# COMPACT_ATOMS: atom_id res chain seq x y z
N MET A 1 7.22 1.47 22.60
CA MET A 1 7.79 0.48 21.66
C MET A 1 8.32 1.25 20.47
N GLY A 2 9.60 1.08 20.15
CA GLY A 2 10.31 1.96 19.22
C GLY A 2 9.77 1.87 17.80
N ALA A 3 9.53 3.02 17.18
CA ALA A 3 9.14 3.08 15.78
C ALA A 3 10.24 2.39 14.93
N LYS A 4 9.89 1.28 14.28
CA LYS A 4 10.75 0.63 13.28
C LYS A 4 10.72 1.53 12.05
N TYR A 5 11.70 2.43 11.91
CA TYR A 5 11.80 3.31 10.76
C TYR A 5 12.31 2.51 9.56
N LEU A 6 11.44 2.29 8.57
CA LEU A 6 11.89 1.79 7.27
C LEU A 6 12.48 2.94 6.44
N PRO A 7 13.62 2.74 5.78
CA PRO A 7 14.07 3.65 4.74
C PRO A 7 12.97 3.85 3.70
N LEU A 8 12.60 5.12 3.45
CA LEU A 8 11.50 5.51 2.58
C LEU A 8 11.98 6.56 1.60
N TYR A 9 11.68 6.35 0.31
CA TYR A 9 11.78 7.38 -0.72
C TYR A 9 10.39 7.89 -1.06
N ALA A 10 10.17 9.19 -0.92
CA ALA A 10 8.95 9.86 -1.34
C ALA A 10 9.20 10.62 -2.65
N LEU A 11 8.39 10.33 -3.67
CA LEU A 11 8.46 10.95 -4.98
C LEU A 11 7.14 11.66 -5.26
N SER A 12 7.18 12.97 -5.53
CA SER A 12 6.01 13.69 -6.02
C SER A 12 5.82 13.40 -7.51
N LEU A 13 4.62 12.95 -7.88
CA LEU A 13 4.23 12.74 -9.28
C LEU A 13 3.51 13.99 -9.81
N ASP A 14 2.67 14.60 -8.97
CA ASP A 14 2.08 15.93 -9.18
C ASP A 14 1.66 16.54 -7.82
N LEU A 15 0.81 17.58 -7.85
CA LEU A 15 0.32 18.29 -6.65
C LEU A 15 -0.53 17.44 -5.69
N ARG A 16 -1.11 16.33 -6.17
CA ARG A 16 -2.04 15.47 -5.42
C ARG A 16 -1.61 14.01 -5.38
N HIS A 17 -0.67 13.59 -6.23
CA HIS A 17 -0.20 12.22 -6.29
C HIS A 17 1.29 12.13 -5.94
N PHE A 18 1.60 11.12 -5.12
CA PHE A 18 2.96 10.79 -4.74
C PHE A 18 3.13 9.27 -4.72
N ALA A 19 4.37 8.83 -4.90
CA ALA A 19 4.79 7.45 -4.72
C ALA A 19 5.68 7.35 -3.47
N LEU A 20 5.39 6.35 -2.65
CA LEU A 20 6.18 5.99 -1.47
C LEU A 20 6.84 4.65 -1.73
N ILE A 21 8.17 4.61 -1.68
CA ILE A 21 8.96 3.40 -1.90
C ILE A 21 9.64 3.04 -0.59
N PHE A 22 9.15 1.97 0.04
CA PHE A 22 9.72 1.44 1.28
C PHE A 22 10.78 0.39 0.94
N CYS A 23 11.97 0.54 1.52
CA CYS A 23 13.07 -0.40 1.33
C CYS A 23 13.21 -1.28 2.57
N PHE A 24 13.07 -2.58 2.38
CA PHE A 24 13.28 -3.60 3.40
C PHE A 24 14.76 -4.00 3.43
N ALA A 25 15.29 -4.23 4.63
CA ALA A 25 16.68 -4.63 4.81
C ALA A 25 16.89 -6.13 4.53
N ASP A 26 15.90 -6.95 4.89
CA ASP A 26 15.90 -8.40 4.62
C ASP A 26 14.58 -8.83 3.94
N SER A 27 14.68 -9.90 3.15
CA SER A 27 13.54 -10.57 2.54
C SER A 27 12.54 -11.11 3.57
N SER A 28 13.01 -11.52 4.76
CA SER A 28 12.13 -11.94 5.86
C SER A 28 11.28 -10.80 6.44
N ASP A 29 11.67 -9.53 6.24
CA ASP A 29 10.82 -8.39 6.61
C ASP A 29 9.64 -8.19 5.65
N THR A 30 9.57 -8.98 4.56
CA THR A 30 8.50 -8.89 3.57
C THR A 30 7.32 -9.83 3.83
N ASP A 31 7.40 -10.75 4.81
CA ASP A 31 6.33 -11.72 5.07
C ASP A 31 5.01 -11.01 5.49
N ASP A 32 5.09 -10.01 6.36
CA ASP A 32 3.95 -9.22 6.84
C ASP A 32 4.00 -7.75 6.35
N TYR A 33 4.57 -7.53 5.15
CA TYR A 33 4.80 -6.18 4.65
C TYR A 33 3.51 -5.37 4.49
N VAL A 34 2.41 -6.02 4.10
CA VAL A 34 1.11 -5.36 3.92
C VAL A 34 0.60 -4.79 5.23
N GLU A 35 0.59 -5.59 6.29
CA GLU A 35 0.13 -5.16 7.62
C GLU A 35 1.02 -4.02 8.15
N SER A 36 2.33 -4.21 8.09
CA SER A 36 3.31 -3.21 8.52
C SER A 36 3.16 -1.88 7.77
N LEU A 37 3.00 -1.92 6.44
CA LEU A 37 2.80 -0.71 5.64
C LEU A 37 1.44 -0.08 5.90
N THR A 38 0.40 -0.89 6.09
CA THR A 38 -0.94 -0.41 6.40
C THR A 38 -0.96 0.36 7.71
N ASP A 39 -0.32 -0.15 8.76
CA ASP A 39 -0.20 0.56 10.05
C ASP A 39 0.50 1.90 9.92
N ILE A 40 1.63 1.94 9.19
CA ILE A 40 2.38 3.18 8.92
C ILE A 40 1.50 4.18 8.16
N LEU A 41 0.84 3.73 7.10
CA LEU A 41 0.00 4.57 6.25
C LEU A 41 -1.26 5.06 6.99
N GLN A 42 -1.84 4.25 7.87
CA GLN A 42 -2.96 4.65 8.72
C GLN A 42 -2.54 5.73 9.72
N SER A 43 -1.36 5.60 10.32
CA SER A 43 -0.80 6.63 11.21
C SER A 43 -0.58 7.96 10.48
N ILE A 44 -0.03 7.91 9.27
CA ILE A 44 0.14 9.09 8.40
C ILE A 44 -1.22 9.69 8.03
N SER A 45 -2.18 8.85 7.62
CA SER A 45 -3.53 9.27 7.25
C SER A 45 -4.23 9.99 8.40
N GLY A 46 -4.19 9.43 9.62
CA GLY A 46 -4.75 10.06 10.82
C GLY A 46 -4.11 11.42 11.11
N THR A 47 -2.79 11.54 10.92
CA THR A 47 -2.08 12.81 11.06
C THR A 47 -2.57 13.83 10.01
N LEU A 48 -2.63 13.45 8.73
CA LEU A 48 -3.09 14.34 7.66
C LEU A 48 -4.54 14.78 7.85
N GLN A 49 -5.41 13.87 8.29
CA GLN A 49 -6.81 14.18 8.56
C GLN A 49 -6.95 15.16 9.73
N ASN A 50 -6.17 14.98 10.79
CA ASN A 50 -6.23 15.86 11.97
C ASN A 50 -5.66 17.26 11.71
N TYR A 51 -4.57 17.37 10.95
CA TYR A 51 -3.88 18.65 10.74
C TYR A 51 -4.35 19.41 9.49
N TYR A 52 -4.79 18.70 8.45
CA TYR A 52 -5.12 19.31 7.16
C TYR A 52 -6.55 18.99 6.68
N ASN A 53 -7.31 18.17 7.42
CA ASN A 53 -8.62 17.65 6.99
C ASN A 53 -8.58 16.99 5.59
N VAL A 54 -7.46 16.35 5.28
CA VAL A 54 -7.22 15.64 4.02
C VAL A 54 -7.21 14.14 4.28
N THR A 55 -7.89 13.39 3.43
CA THR A 55 -7.88 11.92 3.43
C THR A 55 -6.78 11.39 2.52
N LEU A 56 -5.90 10.56 3.06
CA LEU A 56 -4.91 9.84 2.28
C LEU A 56 -5.55 8.64 1.60
N ARG A 57 -5.38 8.50 0.28
CA ARG A 57 -5.74 7.29 -0.45
C ARG A 57 -4.53 6.64 -1.08
N CYS A 58 -4.33 5.33 -0.91
CA CYS A 58 -3.22 4.61 -1.55
C CYS A 58 -3.53 3.14 -1.82
N GLY A 59 -2.97 2.65 -2.92
CA GLY A 59 -2.81 1.22 -3.18
C GLY A 59 -1.40 0.76 -2.78
N ILE A 60 -1.27 -0.42 -2.18
CA ILE A 60 0.02 -1.04 -1.84
C ILE A 60 0.44 -1.97 -2.98
N GLY A 61 1.66 -1.78 -3.48
CA GLY A 61 2.26 -2.60 -4.53
C GLY A 61 2.84 -3.91 -3.99
N ILE A 62 3.50 -4.68 -4.86
CA ILE A 62 4.21 -5.92 -4.47
C ILE A 62 5.66 -5.64 -4.03
N PRO A 63 6.24 -6.47 -3.15
CA PRO A 63 7.66 -6.41 -2.84
C PRO A 63 8.46 -6.79 -4.10
N VAL A 64 9.58 -6.10 -4.30
CA VAL A 64 10.47 -6.31 -5.44
C VAL A 64 11.92 -6.36 -5.01
N GLN A 65 12.68 -7.24 -5.65
CA GLN A 65 14.08 -7.50 -5.28
C GLN A 65 15.09 -6.60 -6.01
N THR A 66 14.67 -5.93 -7.09
CA THR A 66 15.56 -5.08 -7.88
C THR A 66 14.93 -3.71 -8.13
N PRO A 67 15.70 -2.62 -8.12
CA PRO A 67 15.17 -1.29 -8.43
C PRO A 67 14.51 -1.19 -9.82
N ALA A 68 14.97 -2.00 -10.79
CA ALA A 68 14.44 -2.02 -12.15
C ALA A 68 12.95 -2.44 -12.21
N THR A 69 12.49 -3.24 -11.25
CA THR A 69 11.10 -3.76 -11.19
C THR A 69 10.19 -2.92 -10.29
N ILE A 70 10.67 -1.78 -9.76
CA ILE A 70 9.82 -0.82 -9.02
C ILE A 70 8.64 -0.34 -9.88
N CYS A 71 8.85 -0.22 -11.20
CA CYS A 71 7.78 0.14 -12.12
C CYS A 71 6.61 -0.85 -12.04
N ASP A 72 6.91 -2.15 -11.97
CA ASP A 72 5.89 -3.21 -11.92
C ASP A 72 5.09 -3.12 -10.62
N SER A 73 5.78 -2.95 -9.48
CA SER A 73 5.14 -2.72 -8.18
C SER A 73 4.26 -1.47 -8.19
N TYR A 74 4.72 -0.38 -8.82
CA TYR A 74 3.93 0.84 -8.95
C TYR A 74 2.69 0.66 -9.84
N GLN A 75 2.80 -0.04 -10.98
CA GLN A 75 1.62 -0.31 -11.82
C GLN A 75 0.59 -1.15 -11.07
N TYR A 76 1.06 -2.09 -10.27
CA TYR A 76 0.20 -2.92 -9.43
C TYR A 76 -0.54 -2.09 -8.37
N ALA A 77 0.20 -1.28 -7.60
CA ALA A 77 -0.37 -0.33 -6.64
C ALA A 77 -1.43 0.58 -7.29
N ARG A 78 -1.15 1.06 -8.51
CA ARG A 78 -2.05 1.92 -9.28
C ARG A 78 -3.32 1.19 -9.73
N GLN A 79 -3.22 -0.09 -10.10
CA GLN A 79 -4.38 -0.90 -10.45
C GLN A 79 -5.31 -1.07 -9.24
N ILE A 80 -4.74 -1.39 -8.08
CA ILE A 80 -5.49 -1.55 -6.82
C ILE A 80 -6.16 -0.23 -6.42
N PHE A 81 -5.40 0.87 -6.48
CA PHE A 81 -5.92 2.21 -6.18
C PHE A 81 -7.13 2.59 -7.05
N ARG A 82 -7.13 2.20 -8.34
CA ARG A 82 -8.25 2.46 -9.27
C ARG A 82 -9.49 1.66 -8.93
N ASN A 83 -9.31 0.44 -8.43
CA ASN A 83 -10.41 -0.47 -8.08
C ASN A 83 -10.98 -0.20 -6.68
N THR A 84 -10.39 0.76 -5.95
CA THR A 84 -10.79 1.14 -4.59
C THR A 84 -12.02 2.06 -4.62
N GLU A 85 -13.16 1.59 -4.08
CA GLU A 85 -14.29 2.46 -3.76
C GLU A 85 -13.96 3.42 -2.61
N SER A 86 -14.64 4.56 -2.55
CA SER A 86 -14.36 5.71 -1.67
C SER A 86 -14.32 5.41 -0.16
N LYS A 87 -14.73 4.22 0.28
CA LYS A 87 -14.85 3.85 1.70
C LYS A 87 -13.54 3.37 2.32
N ASP A 88 -12.65 2.78 1.53
CA ASP A 88 -11.38 2.23 2.03
C ASP A 88 -10.21 3.11 1.58
N ALA A 89 -9.56 3.74 2.55
CA ALA A 89 -8.50 4.72 2.30
C ALA A 89 -7.19 4.04 1.87
N ILE A 90 -6.88 2.87 2.42
CA ILE A 90 -5.62 2.16 2.19
C ILE A 90 -5.99 0.73 1.80
N ILE A 91 -5.60 0.30 0.60
CA ILE A 91 -5.88 -1.05 0.09
C ILE A 91 -4.59 -1.71 -0.39
N ALA A 92 -4.39 -2.96 -0.01
CA ALA A 92 -3.38 -3.84 -0.59
C ALA A 92 -4.04 -4.91 -1.45
N PHE A 93 -3.25 -5.57 -2.29
CA PHE A 93 -3.78 -6.74 -2.99
C PHE A 93 -4.03 -7.86 -2.00
N ASP A 94 -5.28 -8.31 -1.98
CA ASP A 94 -5.66 -9.51 -1.27
C ASP A 94 -5.11 -10.72 -2.03
N THR A 95 -4.16 -11.44 -1.44
CA THR A 95 -3.67 -12.71 -2.02
C THR A 95 -4.64 -13.86 -1.71
N ASP A 96 -5.78 -13.58 -1.03
CA ASP A 96 -6.80 -14.54 -0.61
C ASP A 96 -8.09 -14.49 -1.47
N HIS A 97 -8.01 -14.08 -2.73
CA HIS A 97 -9.05 -14.48 -3.70
C HIS A 97 -8.87 -15.94 -4.11
N SER A 98 -9.11 -16.84 -3.18
CA SER A 98 -9.35 -18.27 -3.40
C SER A 98 -10.34 -18.81 -2.37
N GLN A 99 -11.55 -18.24 -2.33
CA GLN A 99 -12.74 -19.05 -2.11
C GLN A 99 -13.69 -18.79 -3.27
N GLU A 100 -13.72 -19.79 -4.16
CA GLU A 100 -14.71 -20.00 -5.21
C GLU A 100 -16.11 -19.75 -4.65
N ASN A 101 -16.81 -18.77 -5.22
CA ASN A 101 -18.27 -18.74 -5.18
C ASN A 101 -18.80 -19.86 -6.09
N ASP A 102 -18.72 -21.11 -5.62
CA ASP A 102 -19.64 -22.16 -6.08
C ASP A 102 -20.91 -22.10 -5.22
N GLN A 103 -21.71 -21.07 -5.47
CA GLN A 103 -23.15 -21.15 -5.22
C GLN A 103 -23.80 -21.64 -6.52
N GLU A 104 -23.83 -22.96 -6.70
CA GLU A 104 -24.79 -23.59 -7.60
C GLU A 104 -26.21 -23.24 -7.11
N PHE A 105 -26.93 -22.53 -7.97
CA PHE A 105 -28.36 -22.30 -7.87
C PHE A 105 -29.10 -23.51 -8.45
N PHE A 106 -29.92 -24.14 -7.60
CA PHE A 106 -30.99 -25.14 -7.82
C PHE A 106 -30.61 -26.59 -8.12
#